data_AF-H1V7Y2-F1
#
_entry.id   AF-H1V7Y2-F1
#
_cell.length_a   1.000
_cell.length_b   1.000
_cell.length_c   1.000
_cell.angle_alpha   90.00
_cell.angle_beta   90.00
_cell.angle_gamma   90.00
#
_symmetry.space_group_name_H-M   'P 1'
#
loop_
_entity.id
_entity.type
_entity.pdbx_description
1 polymer ?
#
loop_
_entity_poly.entity_id
_entity_poly.type
_entity_poly.pdbx_seq_one_letter_code
_entity_poly.pdbx_strand_id
1 'polypeptide(L)'
;MAVRSYFLDCASLRDYLQGIWHEVAYDGLNSVVAGALVQLAFGVVKQTESDVFADFPGQVSYETLERIITRGNTQKAEKEFSAARHALVPDDQSQESDEAFVDLKEYMLSDAYRNLVDFIVDYQKNRNGFPTMKMLMHTTPWDPGFDLQQATKEERLEWRRVYTINWLYVTW
;
A
#
# COMPACT_ATOMS: atom_id res chain seq x y z
N MET A 1 -0.50 21.40 -4.40
CA MET A 1 0.56 20.87 -5.29
C MET A 1 1.52 19.97 -4.53
N ALA A 2 2.02 20.38 -3.35
CA ALA A 2 2.90 19.57 -2.49
C ALA A 2 2.35 18.17 -2.14
N VAL A 3 1.11 18.07 -1.66
CA VAL A 3 0.48 16.76 -1.33
C VAL A 3 0.43 15.81 -2.53
N ARG A 4 0.03 16.30 -3.72
CA ARG A 4 -0.02 15.45 -4.92
C ARG A 4 1.38 14.98 -5.34
N SER A 5 2.39 15.84 -5.24
CA SER A 5 3.79 15.46 -5.50
C SER A 5 4.27 14.39 -4.54
N TYR A 6 4.03 14.59 -3.23
CA TYR A 6 4.35 13.60 -2.20
C TYR A 6 3.75 12.21 -2.48
N PHE A 7 2.49 12.16 -2.94
CA PHE A 7 1.87 10.89 -3.29
C PHE A 7 2.46 10.25 -4.55
N LEU A 8 2.89 11.05 -5.54
CA LEU A 8 3.61 10.54 -6.71
C LEU A 8 4.97 9.98 -6.31
N ASP A 9 5.72 10.68 -5.45
CA ASP A 9 7.02 10.21 -4.96
C ASP A 9 6.86 8.92 -4.13
N CYS A 10 5.86 8.85 -3.26
CA CYS A 10 5.50 7.63 -2.53
C CYS A 10 5.11 6.49 -3.47
N ALA A 11 4.39 6.78 -4.55
CA ALA A 11 3.97 5.79 -5.53
C ALA A 11 5.16 5.22 -6.29
N SER A 12 6.07 6.07 -6.77
CA SER A 12 7.31 5.64 -7.44
C SER A 12 8.22 4.84 -6.51
N LEU A 13 8.37 5.27 -5.26
CA LEU A 13 9.15 4.55 -4.26
C LEU A 13 8.57 3.17 -3.96
N ARG A 14 7.23 3.06 -3.90
CA ARG A 14 6.57 1.77 -3.69
C ARG A 14 6.74 0.84 -4.89
N ASP A 15 6.58 1.35 -6.10
CA ASP A 15 6.74 0.58 -7.34
C ASP A 15 8.15 -0.03 -7.39
N TYR A 16 9.17 0.77 -7.08
CA TYR A 16 10.56 0.30 -6.96
C TYR A 16 10.71 -0.78 -5.88
N LEU A 17 10.22 -0.55 -4.66
CA LEU A 17 10.32 -1.52 -3.57
C LEU A 17 9.56 -2.82 -3.88
N GLN A 18 8.43 -2.73 -4.59
CA GLN A 18 7.67 -3.91 -5.00
C GLN A 18 8.48 -4.77 -5.98
N GLY A 19 9.21 -4.15 -6.91
CA GLY A 19 10.15 -4.87 -7.79
C GLY A 19 11.24 -5.59 -6.99
N ILE A 20 11.83 -4.92 -6.01
CA ILE A 20 12.84 -5.53 -5.11
C ILE A 20 12.26 -6.73 -4.34
N TRP A 21 11.06 -6.62 -3.78
CA TRP A 21 10.41 -7.73 -3.07
C TRP A 21 10.00 -8.88 -4.00
N HIS A 22 9.68 -8.58 -5.26
CA HIS A 22 9.46 -9.61 -6.28
C HIS A 22 10.74 -10.42 -6.52
N GLU A 23 11.89 -9.76 -6.71
CA GLU A 23 13.17 -10.43 -6.90
C GLU A 23 13.58 -11.28 -5.68
N VAL A 24 13.24 -10.83 -4.45
CA VAL A 24 13.47 -11.64 -3.24
C VAL A 24 12.62 -12.91 -3.26
N ALA A 25 11.36 -12.79 -3.65
CA ALA A 25 10.40 -13.89 -3.60
C ALA A 25 10.65 -14.93 -4.69
N TYR A 26 11.09 -14.50 -5.88
CA TYR A 26 11.11 -15.36 -7.07
C TYR A 26 12.49 -15.54 -7.73
N ASP A 27 13.39 -14.55 -7.59
CA ASP A 27 14.67 -14.52 -8.33
C ASP A 27 15.90 -14.69 -7.43
N GLY A 28 15.69 -14.91 -6.12
CA GLY A 28 16.74 -15.22 -5.16
C GLY A 28 17.52 -14.01 -4.64
N LEU A 29 17.00 -12.79 -4.78
CA LEU A 29 17.60 -11.62 -4.14
C LEU A 29 17.59 -11.79 -2.62
N ASN A 30 18.70 -11.41 -1.97
CA ASN A 30 18.81 -11.55 -0.51
C ASN A 30 17.86 -10.57 0.21
N SER A 31 17.02 -11.10 1.10
CA SER A 31 16.04 -10.32 1.87
C SER A 31 16.66 -9.23 2.75
N VAL A 32 17.93 -9.36 3.13
CA VAL A 32 18.67 -8.31 3.87
C VAL A 32 18.84 -7.06 3.02
N VAL A 33 19.09 -7.19 1.72
CA VAL A 33 19.22 -6.05 0.79
C VAL A 33 17.90 -5.32 0.67
N ALA A 34 16.81 -6.08 0.45
CA ALA A 34 15.46 -5.52 0.42
C ALA A 34 15.11 -4.82 1.74
N GLY A 35 15.43 -5.44 2.88
CA GLY A 35 15.25 -4.85 4.20
C GLY A 35 15.97 -3.52 4.36
N ALA A 36 17.24 -3.42 3.92
CA ALA A 36 18.00 -2.17 3.97
C ALA A 36 17.37 -1.07 3.08
N LEU A 37 16.92 -1.42 1.87
CA LEU A 37 16.24 -0.49 0.97
C LEU A 37 14.91 0.01 1.55
N VAL A 38 14.14 -0.85 2.22
CA VAL A 38 12.92 -0.45 2.93
C VAL A 38 13.23 0.53 4.07
N GLN A 39 14.32 0.34 4.81
CA GLN A 39 14.72 1.29 5.87
C GLN A 39 15.09 2.66 5.31
N LEU A 40 15.81 2.71 4.18
CA LEU A 40 16.11 3.96 3.47
C LEU A 40 14.83 4.64 2.98
N ALA A 41 13.95 3.88 2.34
CA ALA A 41 12.66 4.36 1.87
C ALA A 41 11.81 4.96 3.01
N PHE A 42 11.81 4.33 4.18
CA PHE A 42 11.14 4.85 5.36
C PHE A 42 11.72 6.20 5.82
N GLY A 43 13.05 6.35 5.77
CA GLY A 43 13.72 7.63 6.03
C GLY A 43 13.30 8.73 5.04
N VAL A 44 13.24 8.40 3.75
CA VAL A 44 12.76 9.33 2.70
C VAL A 44 11.32 9.75 2.96
N VAL A 45 10.40 8.80 3.19
CA VAL A 45 8.99 9.12 3.45
C VAL A 45 8.84 10.02 4.68
N LYS A 46 9.53 9.73 5.78
CA LYS A 46 9.47 10.56 7.01
C LYS A 46 9.99 11.98 6.82
N GLN A 47 11.07 12.12 6.07
CA GLN A 47 11.62 13.44 5.76
C GLN A 47 10.64 14.24 4.91
N THR A 48 10.15 13.66 3.81
CA THR A 48 9.18 14.32 2.93
C THR A 48 7.85 14.59 3.62
N GLU A 49 7.40 13.71 4.52
CA GLU A 49 6.23 13.92 5.38
C GLU A 49 6.40 15.17 6.24
N SER A 50 7.55 15.29 6.92
CA SER A 50 7.86 16.43 7.79
C SER A 50 7.86 17.74 7.01
N ASP A 51 8.44 17.73 5.80
CA ASP A 51 8.54 18.91 4.95
C ASP A 51 7.17 19.31 4.35
N VAL A 52 6.38 18.35 3.88
CA VAL A 52 5.07 18.62 3.26
C VAL A 52 4.00 18.97 4.29
N PHE A 53 4.02 18.35 5.48
CA PHE A 53 2.99 18.59 6.50
C PHE A 53 3.31 19.73 7.46
N ALA A 54 4.51 20.31 7.44
CA ALA A 54 4.80 21.59 8.10
C ALA A 54 3.85 22.71 7.65
N ASP A 55 3.39 22.68 6.39
CA ASP A 55 2.46 23.65 5.81
C ASP A 55 0.99 23.41 6.17
N PHE A 56 0.66 22.31 6.85
CA PHE A 56 -0.72 21.93 7.19
C PHE A 56 -0.89 21.74 8.70
N PRO A 57 -0.92 22.83 9.49
CA PRO A 57 -1.07 22.75 10.94
C PRO A 57 -2.50 22.31 11.33
N GLY A 58 -2.66 21.04 11.66
CA GLY A 58 -3.92 20.44 12.14
C GLY A 58 -4.13 19.03 11.59
N GLN A 59 -4.58 18.11 12.44
CA GLN A 59 -4.73 16.65 12.25
C GLN A 59 -4.99 16.21 10.80
N VAL A 60 -3.91 15.98 10.05
CA VAL A 60 -3.95 15.33 8.74
C VAL A 60 -4.17 13.84 9.02
N SER A 61 -5.40 13.36 8.85
CA SER A 61 -5.71 11.92 8.88
C SER A 61 -5.52 11.31 7.49
N TYR A 62 -5.34 9.98 7.45
CA TYR A 62 -5.35 9.21 6.20
C TYR A 62 -6.59 9.55 5.34
N GLU A 63 -7.77 9.54 5.95
CA GLU A 63 -9.05 9.85 5.29
C GLU A 63 -9.09 11.26 4.71
N THR A 64 -8.48 12.23 5.41
CA THR A 64 -8.39 13.60 4.93
C THR A 64 -7.49 13.68 3.69
N LEU A 65 -6.35 12.99 3.70
CA LEU A 65 -5.45 12.89 2.54
C LEU A 65 -6.13 12.17 1.37
N GLU A 66 -6.80 11.04 1.64
CA GLU A 66 -7.53 10.29 0.63
C GLU A 66 -8.59 11.16 -0.04
N ARG A 67 -9.34 11.94 0.74
CA ARG A 67 -10.31 12.89 0.22
C ARG A 67 -9.67 14.01 -0.60
N ILE A 68 -8.50 14.52 -0.20
CA ILE A 68 -7.78 15.57 -0.95
C ILE A 68 -7.34 15.07 -2.33
N ILE A 69 -6.82 13.84 -2.39
CA ILE A 69 -6.34 13.22 -3.63
C ILE A 69 -7.52 12.87 -4.54
N THR A 70 -8.51 12.17 -4.00
CA THR A 70 -9.66 11.70 -4.79
C THR A 70 -10.61 12.83 -5.14
N ARG A 71 -10.63 13.92 -4.35
CA ARG A 71 -11.64 15.00 -4.42
C ARG A 71 -13.08 14.46 -4.42
N GLY A 72 -13.29 13.31 -3.79
CA GLY A 72 -14.57 12.60 -3.80
C GLY A 72 -14.90 11.84 -5.09
N ASN A 73 -13.99 11.78 -6.07
CA ASN A 73 -14.16 11.04 -7.32
C ASN A 73 -12.88 10.25 -7.66
N THR A 74 -12.80 9.02 -7.16
CA THR A 74 -11.65 8.13 -7.33
C THR A 74 -11.33 7.85 -8.80
N GLN A 75 -12.33 7.60 -9.66
CA GLN A 75 -12.11 7.32 -11.08
C GLN A 75 -11.47 8.50 -11.81
N LYS A 76 -11.91 9.72 -11.51
CA LYS A 76 -11.31 10.92 -12.09
C LYS A 76 -9.87 11.10 -11.59
N ALA A 77 -9.64 10.88 -10.30
CA ALA A 77 -8.32 10.99 -9.71
C ALA A 77 -7.35 9.93 -10.27
N GLU A 78 -7.79 8.69 -10.48
CA GLU A 78 -7.03 7.62 -11.13
C GLU A 78 -6.52 8.06 -12.50
N LYS A 79 -7.41 8.58 -13.37
CA LYS A 79 -7.02 9.09 -14.70
C LYS A 79 -6.00 10.23 -14.61
N GLU A 80 -6.24 11.19 -13.73
CA GLU A 80 -5.32 12.33 -13.52
C GLU A 80 -3.96 11.87 -12.96
N PHE A 81 -3.94 10.79 -12.17
CA PHE A 81 -2.73 10.22 -11.61
C PHE A 81 -1.94 9.42 -12.64
N SER A 82 -2.60 8.58 -13.44
CA SER A 82 -2.00 7.87 -14.57
C SER A 82 -1.33 8.86 -15.54
N ALA A 83 -2.03 9.93 -15.93
CA ALA A 83 -1.49 10.94 -16.82
C ALA A 83 -0.26 11.66 -16.24
N ALA A 84 -0.28 12.00 -14.95
CA ALA A 84 0.86 12.65 -14.29
C ALA A 84 2.07 11.71 -14.18
N ARG A 85 1.85 10.42 -13.96
CA ARG A 85 2.92 9.42 -13.90
C ARG A 85 3.59 9.25 -15.26
N HIS A 86 2.81 9.18 -16.35
CA HIS A 86 3.36 9.12 -17.71
C HIS A 86 4.24 10.32 -18.03
N ALA A 87 3.86 11.53 -17.60
CA ALA A 87 4.66 12.74 -17.81
C ALA A 87 6.02 12.75 -17.05
N LEU A 88 6.21 11.86 -16.07
CA LEU A 88 7.45 11.74 -15.29
C LEU A 88 8.43 10.70 -15.85
N VAL A 89 8.00 9.83 -16.76
CA VAL A 89 8.86 8.82 -17.39
C VAL A 89 9.39 9.39 -18.72
N PRO A 90 10.71 9.55 -18.91
CA PRO A 90 11.26 10.06 -20.16
C PRO A 90 11.01 9.10 -21.34
N ASP A 91 10.79 9.68 -22.51
CA ASP A 91 10.25 9.12 -23.76
C ASP A 91 11.08 8.01 -24.45
N ASP A 92 12.12 7.46 -23.81
CA ASP A 92 13.06 6.53 -24.45
C ASP A 92 12.62 5.04 -24.39
N GLN A 93 11.42 4.77 -23.87
CA GLN A 93 10.81 3.43 -23.81
C GLN A 93 9.32 3.45 -24.18
N SER A 94 8.89 4.37 -25.04
CA SER A 94 7.53 4.36 -25.62
C SER A 94 7.36 3.24 -26.66
N GLN A 95 7.59 1.99 -26.25
CA GLN A 95 6.74 0.92 -26.77
C GLN A 95 5.32 1.21 -26.26
N GLU A 96 4.34 1.07 -27.14
CA GLU A 96 2.91 1.17 -26.89
C GLU A 96 2.47 0.29 -25.70
N SER A 97 2.78 0.71 -24.48
CA SER A 97 2.16 0.14 -23.29
C SER A 97 0.82 0.84 -23.18
N ASP A 98 -0.26 0.10 -23.43
CA ASP A 98 -1.62 0.46 -23.01
C ASP A 98 -1.55 1.30 -21.74
N GLU A 99 -2.17 2.50 -21.75
CA GLU A 99 -2.22 3.44 -20.62
C GLU A 99 -2.19 2.66 -19.30
N ALA A 100 -1.04 2.60 -18.64
CA ALA A 100 -0.83 1.65 -17.56
C ALA A 100 -1.71 2.09 -16.39
N PHE A 101 -2.89 1.47 -16.30
CA PHE A 101 -3.95 1.83 -15.38
C PHE A 101 -3.39 1.82 -13.96
N VAL A 102 -3.39 3.00 -13.32
CA VAL A 102 -2.99 3.16 -11.93
C VAL A 102 -4.16 2.75 -11.05
N ASP A 103 -3.99 1.67 -10.29
CA ASP A 103 -4.89 1.37 -9.18
C ASP A 103 -4.58 2.32 -8.01
N LEU A 104 -5.27 3.46 -8.01
CA LEU A 104 -5.01 4.51 -7.03
C LEU A 104 -5.26 4.06 -5.60
N LYS A 105 -6.18 3.10 -5.36
CA LYS A 105 -6.44 2.56 -4.03
C LYS A 105 -5.24 1.76 -3.52
N GLU A 106 -4.66 0.92 -4.37
CA GLU A 106 -3.43 0.19 -4.07
C GLU A 106 -2.26 1.15 -3.82
N TYR A 107 -2.11 2.19 -4.64
CA TYR A 107 -1.09 3.22 -4.43
C TYR A 107 -1.30 4.06 -3.16
N MET A 108 -2.53 4.21 -2.71
CA MET A 108 -2.82 4.91 -1.46
C MET A 108 -2.76 3.99 -0.23
N LEU A 109 -2.61 2.66 -0.41
CA LEU A 109 -2.74 1.67 0.67
C LEU A 109 -4.13 1.66 1.31
N SER A 110 -5.19 1.96 0.55
CA SER A 110 -6.55 2.03 1.11
C SER A 110 -6.96 0.71 1.77
N ASP A 111 -6.60 -0.45 1.19
CA ASP A 111 -6.92 -1.75 1.79
C ASP A 111 -6.07 -2.03 3.04
N ALA A 112 -4.80 -1.64 3.06
CA ALA A 112 -3.98 -1.80 4.27
C ALA A 112 -4.47 -0.92 5.42
N TYR A 113 -4.87 0.33 5.14
CA TYR A 113 -5.50 1.21 6.12
C TYR A 113 -6.78 0.58 6.69
N ARG A 114 -7.66 0.07 5.81
CA ARG A 114 -8.90 -0.61 6.23
C ARG A 114 -8.63 -1.83 7.08
N ASN A 115 -7.66 -2.67 6.70
CA ASN A 115 -7.26 -3.83 7.48
C ASN A 115 -6.75 -3.43 8.88
N LEU A 116 -5.97 -2.35 8.98
CA LEU A 116 -5.51 -1.81 10.27
C LEU A 116 -6.69 -1.31 11.13
N VAL A 117 -7.63 -0.58 10.54
CA VAL A 117 -8.84 -0.12 11.25
C VAL A 117 -9.67 -1.31 11.74
N ASP A 118 -9.92 -2.31 10.88
CA ASP A 118 -10.65 -3.52 11.21
C ASP A 118 -9.98 -4.28 12.36
N PHE A 119 -8.65 -4.43 12.31
CA PHE A 119 -7.86 -5.00 13.40
C PHE A 119 -8.06 -4.22 14.70
N ILE A 120 -7.86 -2.89 14.69
CA ILE A 120 -7.98 -2.06 15.90
C ILE A 120 -9.39 -2.17 16.52
N VAL A 121 -10.43 -2.09 15.68
CA VAL A 121 -11.83 -2.19 16.13
C VAL A 121 -12.14 -3.57 16.72
N ASP A 122 -11.58 -4.64 16.17
CA ASP A 122 -11.75 -5.99 16.70
C ASP A 122 -10.95 -6.20 17.99
N TYR A 123 -9.68 -5.80 17.99
CA TYR A 123 -8.76 -5.89 19.13
C TYR A 123 -9.31 -5.17 20.36
N GLN A 124 -9.93 -3.99 20.17
CA GLN A 124 -10.54 -3.22 21.25
C GLN A 124 -11.72 -3.90 21.92
N LYS A 125 -12.37 -4.89 21.28
CA LYS A 125 -13.49 -5.64 21.88
C LYS A 125 -13.01 -6.68 22.88
N ASN A 126 -11.92 -7.38 22.56
CA ASN A 126 -11.42 -8.48 23.38
C ASN A 126 -10.29 -8.06 24.33
N ARG A 127 -9.48 -7.05 23.98
CA ARG A 127 -8.34 -6.48 24.75
C ARG A 127 -7.41 -7.49 25.42
N ASN A 128 -7.40 -8.73 24.92
CA ASN A 128 -6.67 -9.86 25.49
C ASN A 128 -5.62 -10.41 24.51
N GLY A 129 -5.39 -9.72 23.39
CA GLY A 129 -4.49 -10.17 22.33
C GLY A 129 -5.11 -11.16 21.34
N PHE A 130 -6.35 -11.62 21.55
CA PHE A 130 -6.99 -12.62 20.69
C PHE A 130 -8.11 -12.01 19.82
N PRO A 131 -8.24 -12.44 18.55
CA PRO A 131 -9.32 -12.00 17.67
C PRO A 131 -10.69 -12.41 18.23
N THR A 132 -11.73 -11.65 17.90
CA THR A 132 -13.11 -12.11 18.15
C THR A 132 -13.40 -13.37 17.33
N MET A 133 -14.39 -14.17 17.75
CA MET A 133 -14.80 -15.35 16.97
C MET A 133 -15.16 -15.00 15.52
N LYS A 134 -15.75 -13.82 15.29
CA LYS A 134 -16.05 -13.34 13.94
C LYS A 134 -14.79 -13.10 13.12
N MET A 135 -13.80 -12.43 13.71
CA MET A 135 -12.52 -12.17 13.04
C MET A 135 -11.74 -13.47 12.81
N LEU A 136 -11.70 -14.35 13.80
CA LEU A 136 -11.06 -15.65 13.70
C LEU A 136 -11.64 -16.48 12.55
N MET A 137 -12.97 -16.55 12.43
CA MET A 137 -13.62 -17.27 11.33
C MET A 137 -13.26 -16.72 9.95
N HIS A 138 -13.02 -15.41 9.85
CA HIS A 138 -12.62 -14.77 8.60
C HIS A 138 -11.16 -15.06 8.25
N THR A 139 -10.26 -15.17 9.24
CA THR A 139 -8.83 -15.34 9.00
C THR A 139 -8.31 -16.78 9.07
N THR A 140 -9.10 -17.72 9.59
CA THR A 140 -8.76 -19.15 9.66
C THR A 140 -8.51 -19.81 8.30
N PRO A 141 -9.24 -19.49 7.22
CA PRO A 141 -9.04 -20.13 5.91
C PRO A 141 -7.73 -19.75 5.19
N TRP A 142 -6.76 -19.16 5.88
CA TRP A 142 -5.50 -18.73 5.28
C TRP A 142 -4.64 -19.91 4.83
N ASP A 143 -4.23 -19.91 3.57
CA ASP A 143 -3.32 -20.90 3.01
C ASP A 143 -1.95 -20.25 2.66
N PRO A 144 -0.86 -20.54 3.40
CA PRO A 144 0.47 -20.06 3.06
C PRO A 144 1.01 -20.57 1.72
N GLY A 145 0.49 -21.70 1.22
CA GLY A 145 0.92 -22.33 -0.03
C GLY A 145 0.15 -21.86 -1.26
N PHE A 146 -0.79 -20.93 -1.11
CA PHE A 146 -1.59 -20.41 -2.21
C PHE A 146 -0.72 -19.68 -3.24
N ASP A 147 -0.80 -20.10 -4.50
CA ASP A 147 -0.01 -19.51 -5.59
C ASP A 147 -0.58 -18.15 -6.03
N LEU A 148 0.04 -17.08 -5.53
CA LEU A 148 -0.34 -15.70 -5.84
C LEU A 148 -0.05 -15.29 -7.30
N GLN A 149 0.75 -16.04 -8.06
CA GLN A 149 0.98 -15.75 -9.47
C GLN A 149 -0.22 -16.15 -10.34
N GLN A 150 -0.94 -17.19 -9.94
CA GLN A 150 -2.13 -17.70 -10.65
C GLN A 150 -3.45 -17.11 -10.12
N ALA A 151 -3.39 -16.41 -9.00
CA ALA A 151 -4.55 -15.83 -8.33
C ALA A 151 -5.13 -14.63 -9.09
N THR A 152 -6.46 -14.52 -9.07
CA THR A 152 -7.20 -13.32 -9.49
C THR A 152 -6.85 -12.13 -8.59
N LYS A 153 -7.23 -10.92 -9.01
CA LYS A 153 -7.01 -9.71 -8.19
C LYS A 153 -7.74 -9.83 -6.85
N GLU A 154 -8.97 -10.30 -6.88
CA GLU A 154 -9.84 -10.47 -5.71
C GLU A 154 -9.25 -11.48 -4.73
N GLU A 155 -8.78 -12.62 -5.22
CA GLU A 155 -8.12 -13.63 -4.38
C GLU A 155 -6.84 -13.10 -3.76
N ARG A 156 -6.02 -12.33 -4.50
CA ARG A 156 -4.81 -11.70 -3.94
C ARG A 156 -5.13 -10.68 -2.86
N LEU A 157 -6.19 -9.89 -3.05
CA LEU A 157 -6.64 -8.91 -2.05
C LEU A 157 -7.12 -9.59 -0.77
N GLU A 158 -7.93 -10.64 -0.90
CA GLU A 158 -8.42 -11.40 0.24
C GLU A 158 -7.28 -12.12 0.97
N TRP A 159 -6.39 -12.80 0.23
CA TRP A 159 -5.23 -13.46 0.80
C TRP A 159 -4.35 -12.48 1.58
N ARG A 160 -4.07 -11.30 1.01
CA ARG A 160 -3.28 -10.24 1.65
C ARG A 160 -3.96 -9.69 2.90
N ARG A 161 -5.28 -9.52 2.87
CA ARG A 161 -6.06 -9.08 4.02
C ARG A 161 -5.94 -10.07 5.16
N VAL A 162 -6.20 -11.35 4.89
CA VAL A 162 -6.11 -12.41 5.90
C VAL A 162 -4.69 -12.51 6.47
N TYR A 163 -3.67 -12.50 5.61
CA TYR A 163 -2.26 -12.46 6.02
C TYR A 163 -1.97 -11.28 6.95
N THR A 164 -2.39 -10.06 6.56
CA THR A 164 -2.15 -8.84 7.34
C THR A 164 -2.78 -8.92 8.73
N ILE A 165 -4.04 -9.35 8.82
CA ILE A 165 -4.72 -9.46 10.11
C ILE A 165 -4.07 -10.53 11.00
N ASN A 166 -3.75 -11.71 10.44
CA ASN A 166 -3.06 -12.76 11.19
C ASN A 166 -1.70 -12.26 11.69
N TRP A 167 -0.93 -11.56 10.85
CA TRP A 167 0.36 -10.97 11.24
C TRP A 167 0.22 -9.96 12.38
N LEU A 168 -0.82 -9.11 12.36
CA LEU A 168 -1.05 -8.12 13.43
C LEU A 168 -1.45 -8.74 14.77
N TYR A 169 -2.12 -9.90 14.75
CA TYR A 169 -2.44 -10.65 15.98
C TYR A 169 -1.27 -11.49 16.51
N VAL A 170 -0.33 -11.88 15.64
CA VAL A 170 0.88 -12.62 16.05
C VAL A 170 1.89 -11.65 16.66
N THR A 171 1.87 -11.54 17.99
CA THR A 171 3.00 -11.01 18.76
C THR A 171 4.00 -12.16 18.97
N TRP A 172 5.25 -11.96 18.56
CA TRP A 172 6.37 -12.89 18.77
C TRP A 172 6.64 -13.16 20.25
#